data_AF-A0AAV6QMJ0-F1
#
_entry.id   AF-A0AAV6QMJ0-F1
#
_cell.length_a   1.000
_cell.length_b   1.000
_cell.length_c   1.000
_cell.angle_alpha   90.00
_cell.angle_beta   90.00
_cell.angle_gamma   90.00
#
_symmetry.space_group_name_H-M   'P 1'
#
loop_
_entity.id
_entity.type
_entity.pdbx_description
1 polymer ?
#
loop_
_entity_poly.entity_id
_entity_poly.type
_entity_poly.pdbx_seq_one_letter_code
_entity_poly.pdbx_strand_id
1 'polypeptide(L)'
;MDRQRGDVRGRVQPKDRRDSTMGDSFYEQLVEDSAFLRADYRLDTELVDKIILQLNRIYPQVLTDKEATRFRNLDVPTSFRVGELVTHLQGKGEEACREFYRALHLHVEELYYSLPTRLRLRDSFDPLAHPPVYQQKHSLNERGPHFFLGCFSVAVGMALLYYFSEAKVAGGSRALGMAALGLKKKAQEVLIWYTEESLMS
;
A
#
# COMPACT_ATOMS: atom_id res chain seq x y z
N MET A 1 -72.59 10.08 39.10
CA MET A 1 -72.08 11.45 39.27
C MET A 1 -70.91 11.41 40.24
N ASP A 2 -69.98 12.36 40.10
CA ASP A 2 -68.81 12.65 40.96
C ASP A 2 -67.44 12.02 40.64
N ARG A 3 -66.81 12.65 39.63
CA ARG A 3 -65.49 13.31 39.60
C ARG A 3 -64.37 12.97 40.62
N GLN A 4 -63.19 12.90 39.99
CA GLN A 4 -61.87 13.45 40.38
C GLN A 4 -60.85 12.55 41.11
N ARG A 5 -59.84 12.12 40.34
CA ARG A 5 -58.43 12.34 40.71
C ARG A 5 -57.55 12.31 39.47
N GLY A 6 -56.90 13.44 39.20
CA GLY A 6 -55.88 13.55 38.16
C GLY A 6 -54.57 12.93 38.64
N ASP A 7 -53.79 12.46 37.67
CA ASP A 7 -52.34 12.56 37.72
C ASP A 7 -51.81 12.61 36.27
N VAL A 8 -51.47 13.82 35.82
CA VAL A 8 -50.75 14.05 34.57
C VAL A 8 -49.29 13.74 34.85
N ARG A 9 -48.93 12.45 34.77
CA ARG A 9 -47.53 12.04 34.91
C ARG A 9 -46.79 12.38 33.62
N GLY A 10 -46.17 13.55 33.65
CA GLY A 10 -45.28 14.05 32.63
C GLY A 10 -44.23 13.03 32.23
N ARG A 11 -44.20 12.80 30.92
CA ARG A 11 -43.11 12.24 30.14
C ARG A 11 -41.77 12.87 30.56
N VAL A 12 -40.91 12.11 31.22
CA VAL A 12 -39.46 12.36 31.20
C VAL A 12 -38.84 11.13 30.58
N GLN A 13 -38.68 11.18 29.26
CA GLN A 13 -37.77 10.27 28.57
C GLN A 13 -36.36 10.58 29.05
N PRO A 14 -35.54 9.59 29.43
CA PRO A 14 -34.14 9.82 29.66
C PRO A 14 -33.49 10.26 28.34
N LYS A 15 -33.14 11.54 28.34
CA LYS A 15 -32.28 12.28 27.42
C LYS A 15 -31.08 11.43 27.02
N ASP A 16 -31.18 10.88 25.82
CA ASP A 16 -30.12 10.77 24.83
C ASP A 16 -28.72 10.62 25.45
N ARG A 17 -28.44 9.43 25.97
CA ARG A 17 -27.07 9.00 26.24
C ARG A 17 -26.43 8.64 24.91
N ARG A 18 -26.26 9.64 24.05
CA ARG A 18 -25.20 9.63 23.04
C ARG A 18 -23.91 9.64 23.82
N ASP A 19 -23.40 8.44 24.07
CA ASP A 19 -21.97 8.24 24.24
C ASP A 19 -21.36 8.61 22.88
N SER A 20 -21.19 9.92 22.67
CA SER A 20 -20.50 10.46 21.52
C SER A 20 -19.04 10.10 21.70
N THR A 21 -18.68 8.92 21.24
CA THR A 21 -17.34 8.55 20.76
C THR A 21 -16.77 9.75 20.00
N MET A 22 -15.95 10.55 20.69
CA MET A 22 -15.23 11.69 20.13
C MET A 22 -14.26 11.17 19.05
N GLY A 23 -14.73 11.15 17.80
CA GLY A 23 -13.99 10.63 16.65
C GLY A 23 -14.80 9.85 15.61
N ASP A 24 -16.11 9.75 15.73
CA ASP A 24 -16.90 8.87 14.84
C ASP A 24 -17.35 9.51 13.53
N SER A 25 -17.36 10.84 13.41
CA SER A 25 -17.79 11.46 12.16
C SER A 25 -16.67 11.41 11.11
N PHE A 26 -17.00 10.94 9.91
CA PHE A 26 -16.05 10.94 8.79
C PHE A 26 -15.59 12.35 8.41
N TYR A 27 -16.39 13.36 8.74
CA TYR A 27 -16.02 14.76 8.59
C TYR A 27 -14.82 15.14 9.47
N GLU A 28 -14.88 14.86 10.78
CA GLU A 28 -13.80 15.18 11.72
C GLU A 28 -12.52 14.42 11.37
N GLN A 29 -12.65 13.14 11.01
CA GLN A 29 -11.53 12.33 10.53
C GLN A 29 -10.87 12.99 9.31
N LEU A 30 -11.67 13.45 8.35
CA LEU A 30 -11.15 14.04 7.11
C LEU A 30 -10.50 15.40 7.35
N VAL A 31 -10.95 16.16 8.36
CA VAL A 31 -10.29 17.40 8.79
C VAL A 31 -8.89 17.10 9.33
N GLU A 32 -8.75 16.11 10.20
CA GLU A 32 -7.47 15.69 10.79
C GLU A 32 -6.51 15.16 9.72
N ASP A 33 -6.99 14.29 8.84
CA ASP A 33 -6.20 13.66 7.78
C ASP A 33 -5.85 14.62 6.63
N SER A 34 -6.50 15.78 6.53
CA SER A 34 -6.36 16.70 5.39
C SER A 34 -4.92 17.18 5.17
N ALA A 35 -4.18 17.45 6.25
CA ALA A 35 -2.78 17.89 6.17
C ALA A 35 -1.88 16.77 5.63
N PHE A 36 -2.13 15.53 6.06
CA PHE A 36 -1.39 14.35 5.63
C PHE A 36 -1.65 14.06 4.14
N LEU A 37 -2.92 14.07 3.71
CA LEU A 37 -3.30 13.83 2.31
C LEU A 37 -2.70 14.84 1.32
N ARG A 38 -2.47 16.09 1.75
CA ARG A 38 -1.87 17.14 0.90
C ARG A 38 -0.36 16.98 0.74
N ALA A 39 0.31 16.41 1.74
CA ALA A 39 1.76 16.30 1.78
C ALA A 39 2.27 14.96 1.22
N ASP A 40 1.42 13.93 1.15
CA ASP A 40 1.83 12.60 0.73
C ASP A 40 2.03 12.51 -0.80
N TYR A 41 3.22 12.10 -1.21
CA TYR A 41 3.61 11.93 -2.61
C TYR A 41 2.96 10.71 -3.27
N ARG A 42 2.44 9.76 -2.49
CA ARG A 42 1.81 8.53 -2.97
C ARG A 42 0.44 8.81 -3.60
N LEU A 43 -0.13 9.98 -3.33
CA LEU A 43 -1.34 10.44 -3.97
C LEU A 43 -0.99 11.22 -5.24
N ASP A 44 -0.55 10.48 -6.26
CA ASP A 44 -0.16 11.05 -7.54
C ASP A 44 -1.38 11.53 -8.37
N THR A 45 -1.09 12.18 -9.49
CA THR A 45 -2.14 12.70 -10.38
C THR A 45 -3.08 11.61 -10.90
N GLU A 46 -2.58 10.41 -11.17
CA GLU A 46 -3.39 9.32 -11.73
C GLU A 46 -4.35 8.76 -10.69
N LEU A 47 -3.89 8.57 -9.46
CA LEU A 47 -4.68 8.08 -8.34
C LEU A 47 -5.73 9.11 -7.91
N VAL A 48 -5.39 10.40 -7.90
CA VAL A 48 -6.37 11.47 -7.68
C VAL A 48 -7.46 11.43 -8.73
N ASP A 49 -7.11 11.29 -10.00
CA ASP A 49 -8.07 11.19 -11.10
C ASP A 49 -8.98 9.96 -10.95
N LYS A 50 -8.44 8.81 -10.54
CA LYS A 50 -9.22 7.59 -10.24
C LYS A 50 -10.20 7.81 -9.10
N ILE A 51 -9.77 8.45 -8.00
CA ILE A 51 -10.64 8.78 -6.86
C ILE A 51 -11.76 9.73 -7.31
N ILE A 52 -11.44 10.80 -8.06
CA ILE A 52 -12.44 11.75 -8.58
C ILE A 52 -13.46 11.03 -9.47
N LEU A 53 -13.01 10.11 -10.31
CA LEU A 53 -13.89 9.33 -11.18
C LEU A 53 -14.79 8.37 -10.40
N GLN A 54 -14.32 7.76 -9.30
CA GLN A 54 -15.19 6.97 -8.43
C GLN A 54 -16.30 7.82 -7.83
N LEU A 55 -15.93 8.97 -7.26
CA LEU A 55 -16.86 9.88 -6.61
C LEU A 55 -17.88 10.48 -7.59
N ASN A 56 -17.53 10.58 -8.87
CA ASN A 56 -18.45 11.01 -9.91
C ASN A 56 -19.37 9.86 -10.37
N ARG A 57 -18.81 8.71 -10.74
CA ARG A 57 -19.55 7.71 -11.54
C ARG A 57 -20.27 6.66 -10.72
N ILE A 58 -19.87 6.45 -9.47
CA ILE A 58 -20.42 5.39 -8.63
C ILE A 58 -21.52 5.95 -7.74
N TYR A 59 -22.59 5.17 -7.54
CA TYR A 59 -23.67 5.54 -6.64
C TYR A 59 -23.23 5.34 -5.17
N PRO A 60 -23.46 6.32 -4.27
CA PRO A 60 -24.06 7.62 -4.54
C PRO A 60 -23.09 8.59 -5.24
N GLN A 61 -23.58 9.32 -6.23
CA GLN A 61 -22.77 10.30 -6.97
C GLN A 61 -22.43 11.48 -6.05
N VAL A 62 -21.20 11.50 -5.56
CA VAL A 62 -20.70 12.54 -4.65
C VAL A 62 -20.24 13.77 -5.43
N LEU A 63 -19.66 13.62 -6.61
CA LEU A 63 -19.23 14.74 -7.45
C LEU A 63 -20.06 14.80 -8.73
N THR A 64 -20.49 16.00 -9.09
CA THR A 64 -21.10 16.26 -10.41
C THR A 64 -20.02 16.23 -11.50
N ASP A 65 -20.42 16.04 -12.75
CA ASP A 65 -19.48 16.07 -13.89
C ASP A 65 -18.68 17.37 -13.96
N LYS A 66 -19.31 18.50 -13.64
CA LYS A 66 -18.66 19.82 -13.61
C LYS A 66 -17.60 19.93 -12.52
N GLU A 67 -17.88 19.39 -11.34
CA GLU A 67 -16.92 19.38 -10.23
C GLU A 67 -15.75 18.44 -10.54
N ALA A 68 -16.05 17.26 -11.10
CA ALA A 68 -15.05 16.27 -11.46
C ALA A 68 -14.09 16.78 -12.54
N THR A 69 -14.58 17.47 -13.58
CA THR A 69 -13.70 18.08 -14.59
C THR A 69 -12.84 19.18 -14.00
N ARG A 70 -13.38 19.99 -13.07
CA ARG A 70 -12.62 21.04 -12.37
C ARG A 70 -11.45 20.46 -11.57
N PHE A 71 -11.68 19.43 -10.76
CA PHE A 71 -10.64 18.84 -9.91
C PHE A 71 -9.57 18.04 -10.68
N ARG A 72 -9.83 17.71 -11.95
CA ARG A 72 -8.88 17.03 -12.84
C ARG A 72 -8.04 17.97 -13.71
N ASN A 73 -8.15 19.29 -13.50
CA ASN A 73 -7.34 20.24 -14.25
C ASN A 73 -5.84 20.08 -13.94
N LEU A 74 -5.02 19.77 -14.94
CA LEU A 74 -3.58 19.55 -14.79
C LEU A 74 -2.75 20.84 -14.66
N ASP A 75 -3.37 22.00 -14.90
CA ASP A 75 -2.70 23.30 -14.73
C ASP A 75 -2.41 23.61 -13.25
N VAL A 76 -3.05 22.89 -12.32
CA VAL A 76 -2.98 23.10 -10.89
C VAL A 76 -2.20 21.96 -10.21
N PRO A 77 -1.25 22.25 -9.30
CA PRO A 77 -0.50 21.21 -8.59
C PRO A 77 -1.41 20.23 -7.83
N THR A 78 -1.05 18.96 -7.84
CA THR A 78 -1.84 17.87 -7.24
C THR A 78 -2.15 18.11 -5.77
N SER A 79 -1.19 18.56 -4.97
CA SER A 79 -1.39 18.87 -3.54
C SER A 79 -2.49 19.92 -3.32
N PHE A 80 -2.56 20.93 -4.19
CA PHE A 80 -3.62 21.95 -4.13
C PHE A 80 -4.97 21.38 -4.56
N ARG A 81 -5.02 20.60 -5.64
CA ARG A 81 -6.26 19.94 -6.11
C ARG A 81 -6.85 19.03 -5.05
N VAL A 82 -6.01 18.26 -4.37
CA VAL A 82 -6.40 17.40 -3.25
C VAL A 82 -6.92 18.24 -2.08
N GLY A 83 -6.22 19.33 -1.77
CA GLY A 83 -6.65 20.24 -0.73
C GLY A 83 -8.03 20.84 -0.99
N GLU A 84 -8.29 21.30 -2.22
CA GLU A 84 -9.59 21.82 -2.63
C GLU A 84 -10.66 20.73 -2.64
N LEU A 85 -10.36 19.54 -3.17
CA LEU A 85 -11.27 18.40 -3.18
C LEU A 85 -11.71 18.04 -1.76
N VAL A 86 -10.76 17.92 -0.83
CA VAL A 86 -11.04 17.59 0.57
C VAL A 86 -11.93 18.66 1.21
N THR A 87 -11.64 19.96 1.00
CA THR A 87 -12.49 21.04 1.54
C THR A 87 -13.89 21.06 0.92
N HIS A 88 -14.01 20.69 -0.35
CA HIS A 88 -15.30 20.61 -1.04
C HIS A 88 -16.15 19.46 -0.49
N LEU A 89 -15.54 18.32 -0.22
CA LEU A 89 -16.23 17.15 0.35
C LEU A 89 -16.67 17.42 1.80
N GLN A 90 -15.83 18.09 2.59
CA GLN A 90 -16.18 18.58 3.93
C GLN A 90 -17.41 19.49 3.90
N GLY A 91 -17.53 20.37 2.90
CA GLY A 91 -18.70 21.23 2.71
C GLY A 91 -19.96 20.49 2.20
N LYS A 92 -19.80 19.32 1.56
CA LYS A 92 -20.93 18.52 1.06
C LYS A 92 -21.64 17.70 2.13
N GLY A 93 -20.92 17.28 3.16
CA GLY A 93 -21.49 16.54 4.29
C GLY A 93 -20.79 15.21 4.56
N GLU A 94 -21.32 14.48 5.53
CA GLU A 94 -20.68 13.29 6.09
C GLU A 94 -20.60 12.13 5.08
N GLU A 95 -21.63 11.94 4.27
CA GLU A 95 -21.71 10.91 3.23
C GLU A 95 -20.62 11.10 2.17
N ALA A 96 -20.36 12.36 1.79
CA ALA A 96 -19.28 12.68 0.85
C ALA A 96 -17.90 12.33 1.43
N CYS A 97 -17.69 12.61 2.71
CA CYS A 97 -16.45 12.25 3.41
C CYS A 97 -16.28 10.73 3.51
N ARG A 98 -17.36 10.00 3.83
CA ARG A 98 -17.38 8.54 3.92
C ARG A 98 -17.03 7.87 2.58
N GLU A 99 -17.65 8.31 1.50
CA GLU A 99 -17.38 7.79 0.16
C GLU A 99 -15.97 8.13 -0.33
N PHE A 100 -15.42 9.28 0.09
CA PHE A 100 -14.01 9.58 -0.16
C PHE A 100 -13.09 8.56 0.50
N TYR A 101 -13.32 8.21 1.77
CA TYR A 101 -12.55 7.15 2.42
C TYR A 101 -12.73 5.79 1.74
N ARG A 102 -13.93 5.49 1.26
CA ARG A 102 -14.20 4.27 0.49
C ARG A 102 -13.42 4.24 -0.82
N ALA A 103 -13.38 5.35 -1.56
CA ALA A 103 -12.60 5.49 -2.78
C ALA A 103 -11.10 5.41 -2.51
N LEU A 104 -10.63 6.04 -1.42
CA LEU A 104 -9.23 6.00 -0.99
C LEU A 104 -8.80 4.57 -0.65
N HIS A 105 -9.62 3.83 0.09
CA HIS A 105 -9.36 2.43 0.42
C HIS A 105 -9.27 1.55 -0.84
N LEU A 106 -10.13 1.80 -1.83
CA LEU A 106 -10.19 1.00 -3.06
C LEU A 106 -9.03 1.28 -4.02
N HIS A 107 -8.60 2.54 -4.16
CA HIS A 107 -7.57 2.93 -5.13
C HIS A 107 -6.18 3.07 -4.53
N VAL A 108 -6.08 3.37 -3.23
CA VAL A 108 -4.82 3.63 -2.53
C VAL A 108 -4.89 3.02 -1.12
N GLU A 109 -5.13 1.71 -1.06
CA GLU A 109 -5.28 0.94 0.17
C GLU A 109 -4.14 1.23 1.16
N GLU A 110 -2.92 1.28 0.66
CA GLU A 110 -1.77 1.50 1.51
C GLU A 110 -1.74 2.91 2.12
N LEU A 111 -2.24 3.93 1.42
CA LEU A 111 -2.35 5.30 1.94
C LEU A 111 -3.48 5.38 2.97
N TYR A 112 -4.60 4.71 2.70
CA TYR A 112 -5.74 4.63 3.59
C TYR A 112 -5.34 4.09 4.98
N TYR A 113 -4.55 3.01 5.05
CA TYR A 113 -4.13 2.46 6.35
C TYR A 113 -3.08 3.30 7.07
N SER A 114 -2.39 4.23 6.38
CA SER A 114 -1.36 5.08 6.97
C SER A 114 -1.91 6.41 7.49
N LEU A 115 -3.22 6.63 7.35
CA LEU A 115 -3.85 7.85 7.82
C LEU A 115 -3.75 7.98 9.35
N PRO A 116 -3.43 9.18 9.88
CA PRO A 116 -3.39 9.44 11.32
C PRO A 116 -4.62 8.92 12.08
N THR A 117 -5.82 9.16 11.54
CA THR A 117 -7.06 8.71 12.16
C THR A 117 -7.20 7.19 12.20
N ARG A 118 -6.71 6.47 11.17
CA ARG A 118 -6.75 5.01 11.09
C ARG A 118 -5.73 4.36 12.01
N LEU A 119 -4.55 4.95 12.12
CA LEU A 119 -3.52 4.51 13.06
C LEU A 119 -4.02 4.67 14.50
N ARG A 120 -4.53 5.86 14.87
CA ARG A 120 -5.09 6.11 16.21
C ARG A 120 -6.25 5.17 16.55
N LEU A 121 -7.14 4.92 15.58
CA LEU A 121 -8.25 3.98 15.77
C LEU A 121 -7.71 2.57 16.05
N ARG A 122 -6.73 2.09 15.29
CA ARG A 122 -6.15 0.76 15.50
C ARG A 122 -5.44 0.66 16.86
N ASP A 123 -4.65 1.66 17.23
CA ASP A 123 -3.90 1.68 18.48
C ASP A 123 -4.83 1.70 19.71
N SER A 124 -6.05 2.24 19.55
CA SER A 124 -7.09 2.19 20.59
C SER A 124 -7.73 0.80 20.76
N PHE A 125 -7.78 0.00 19.70
CA PHE A 125 -8.38 -1.34 19.72
C PHE A 125 -7.40 -2.45 20.11
N ASP A 126 -6.10 -2.26 19.89
CA ASP A 126 -5.09 -3.24 20.27
C ASP A 126 -3.73 -2.59 20.64
N PRO A 127 -3.49 -2.33 21.94
CA PRO A 127 -2.22 -1.80 22.44
C PRO A 127 -1.01 -2.72 22.19
N LEU A 128 -1.22 -3.98 21.78
CA LEU A 128 -0.18 -4.99 21.55
C LEU A 128 -0.09 -5.44 20.07
N ALA A 129 -0.93 -4.89 19.18
CA ALA A 129 -0.83 -5.13 17.75
C ALA A 129 0.49 -4.55 17.24
N HIS A 130 1.40 -5.45 16.87
CA HIS A 130 2.63 -5.06 16.17
C HIS A 130 2.25 -4.25 14.92
N PRO A 131 2.99 -3.17 14.59
CA PRO A 131 2.71 -2.43 13.38
C PRO A 131 2.75 -3.42 12.21
N PRO A 132 1.74 -3.43 11.32
CA PRO A 132 1.82 -4.26 10.13
C PRO A 132 3.06 -3.79 9.40
N VAL A 133 4.00 -4.72 9.23
CA VAL A 133 4.98 -4.64 8.17
C VAL A 133 4.15 -4.41 6.92
N TYR A 134 4.13 -3.17 6.45
CA TYR A 134 3.56 -2.84 5.16
C TYR A 134 4.26 -3.76 4.18
N GLN A 135 3.57 -4.82 3.75
CA GLN A 135 3.82 -5.36 2.43
C GLN A 135 3.39 -4.24 1.51
N GLN A 136 4.30 -3.30 1.31
CA GLN A 136 4.42 -2.53 0.10
C GLN A 136 4.20 -3.57 -0.98
N LYS A 137 3.02 -3.55 -1.60
CA LYS A 137 2.82 -4.19 -2.89
C LYS A 137 3.71 -3.35 -3.78
N HIS A 138 5.01 -3.66 -3.71
CA HIS A 138 5.86 -3.65 -4.86
C HIS A 138 5.00 -4.36 -5.88
N SER A 139 4.34 -3.58 -6.73
CA SER A 139 4.04 -4.00 -8.07
C SER A 139 5.40 -4.39 -8.63
N LEU A 140 5.79 -5.63 -8.31
CA LEU A 140 6.57 -6.46 -9.18
C LEU A 140 5.71 -6.46 -10.44
N ASN A 141 5.96 -5.47 -11.28
CA ASN A 141 6.02 -5.72 -12.69
C ASN A 141 6.71 -7.08 -12.81
N GLU A 142 5.90 -8.10 -13.13
CA GLU A 142 6.11 -9.55 -13.03
C GLU A 142 7.19 -10.05 -14.01
N ARG A 143 8.31 -9.33 -14.06
CA ARG A 143 9.53 -9.60 -14.81
C ARG A 143 10.67 -9.01 -14.01
N GLY A 144 11.04 -9.73 -12.95
CA GLY A 144 12.16 -9.36 -12.10
C GLY A 144 13.44 -9.12 -12.91
N PRO A 145 14.44 -8.42 -12.33
CA PRO A 145 15.75 -8.19 -12.94
C PRO A 145 16.48 -9.49 -13.35
N HIS A 146 15.97 -10.65 -12.97
CA HIS A 146 16.38 -11.97 -13.44
C HIS A 146 16.37 -12.13 -14.96
N PHE A 147 15.44 -11.52 -15.70
CA PHE A 147 15.48 -11.57 -17.17
C PHE A 147 16.69 -10.78 -17.73
N PHE A 148 16.95 -9.60 -17.17
CA PHE A 148 18.11 -8.80 -17.53
C PHE A 148 19.42 -9.50 -17.15
N LEU A 149 19.48 -10.14 -15.98
CA LEU A 149 20.65 -10.92 -15.53
C LEU A 149 20.90 -12.15 -16.41
N GLY A 150 19.85 -12.85 -16.82
CA GLY A 150 19.94 -13.98 -17.74
C GLY A 150 20.43 -13.54 -19.12
N CYS A 151 19.86 -12.47 -19.67
CA CYS A 151 20.24 -11.94 -20.97
C CYS A 151 21.70 -11.43 -20.98
N PHE A 152 22.11 -10.73 -19.92
CA PHE A 152 23.48 -10.25 -19.76
C PHE A 152 24.47 -11.40 -19.60
N SER A 153 24.12 -12.45 -18.84
CA SER A 153 24.93 -13.67 -18.71
C SER A 153 25.14 -14.38 -20.04
N VAL A 154 24.08 -14.52 -20.86
CA VAL A 154 24.18 -15.13 -22.20
C VAL A 154 25.05 -14.26 -23.13
N ALA A 155 24.86 -12.94 -23.13
CA ALA A 155 25.65 -12.03 -23.96
C ALA A 155 27.14 -12.03 -23.58
N VAL A 156 27.46 -11.96 -22.28
CA VAL A 156 28.83 -12.06 -21.77
C VAL A 156 29.44 -13.43 -22.07
N GLY A 157 28.67 -14.51 -21.91
CA GLY A 157 29.11 -15.87 -22.26
C GLY A 157 29.43 -16.01 -23.75
N MET A 158 28.58 -15.48 -24.63
CA MET A 158 28.83 -15.48 -26.08
C MET A 158 30.02 -14.59 -26.45
N ALA A 159 30.18 -13.42 -25.82
CA ALA A 159 31.33 -12.55 -26.03
C ALA A 159 32.65 -13.20 -25.61
N LEU A 160 32.67 -13.92 -24.48
CA LEU A 160 33.83 -14.69 -24.03
C LEU A 160 34.14 -15.83 -25.00
N LEU A 161 33.15 -16.61 -25.43
CA LEU A 161 33.36 -17.67 -26.43
C LEU A 161 33.90 -17.12 -27.75
N TYR A 162 33.37 -15.98 -28.20
CA TYR A 162 33.83 -15.32 -29.42
C TYR A 162 35.28 -14.82 -29.26
N TYR A 163 35.58 -14.14 -28.16
CA TYR A 163 36.92 -13.66 -27.84
C TYR A 163 37.93 -14.82 -27.69
N PHE A 164 37.56 -15.90 -27.01
CA PHE A 164 38.41 -17.09 -26.91
C PHE A 164 38.52 -17.82 -28.25
N SER A 165 37.50 -17.80 -29.11
CA SER A 165 37.60 -18.37 -30.46
C SER A 165 38.56 -17.58 -31.34
N GLU A 166 38.54 -16.26 -31.27
CA GLU A 166 39.51 -15.36 -31.91
C GLU A 166 40.93 -15.57 -31.36
N ALA A 167 41.07 -15.64 -30.03
CA ALA A 167 42.36 -15.90 -29.37
C ALA A 167 42.91 -17.31 -29.68
N LYS A 168 42.03 -18.29 -29.92
CA LYS A 168 42.39 -19.68 -30.27
C LYS A 168 42.63 -19.86 -31.78
N VAL A 169 42.19 -18.92 -32.61
CA VAL A 169 42.56 -18.83 -34.04
C VAL A 169 43.92 -18.14 -34.23
N ALA A 170 44.36 -17.29 -33.30
CA ALA A 170 45.70 -16.69 -33.32
C ALA A 170 46.80 -17.53 -32.64
N GLY A 171 46.47 -18.58 -31.88
CA GLY A 171 47.43 -19.38 -31.13
C GLY A 171 47.12 -20.87 -31.19
N GLY A 172 47.69 -21.56 -32.19
CA GLY A 172 47.45 -22.97 -32.42
C GLY A 172 47.81 -23.87 -31.23
N SER A 173 46.93 -24.82 -30.92
CA SER A 173 47.25 -26.25 -30.69
C SER A 173 46.02 -26.99 -30.15
N ARG A 174 45.64 -28.05 -30.86
CA ARG A 174 44.83 -29.15 -30.34
C ARG A 174 45.71 -30.01 -29.43
N ALA A 175 45.41 -30.07 -28.14
CA ALA A 175 45.77 -31.20 -27.28
C ALA A 175 44.86 -31.21 -26.03
N LEU A 176 44.48 -32.42 -25.59
CA LEU A 176 43.52 -32.76 -24.53
C LEU A 176 42.05 -32.51 -24.91
N GLY A 177 41.30 -33.47 -25.44
CA GLY A 177 41.36 -34.91 -25.17
C GLY A 177 40.67 -35.19 -23.84
N MET A 178 39.58 -35.94 -23.93
CA MET A 178 38.68 -36.36 -22.86
C MET A 178 39.40 -36.75 -21.55
N ALA A 179 38.90 -36.24 -20.42
CA ALA A 179 38.97 -36.94 -19.15
C ALA A 179 37.57 -36.91 -18.53
N ALA A 180 36.87 -38.04 -18.69
CA ALA A 180 35.75 -38.40 -17.85
C ALA A 180 36.25 -38.72 -16.43
N LEU A 181 35.32 -38.67 -15.47
CA LEU A 181 35.43 -39.05 -14.05
C LEU A 181 36.07 -38.02 -13.10
N GLY A 182 35.30 -37.61 -12.08
CA GLY A 182 35.92 -37.33 -10.78
C GLY A 182 35.30 -36.33 -9.81
N LEU A 183 34.07 -35.82 -9.98
CA LEU A 183 33.43 -34.99 -8.93
C LEU A 183 32.45 -35.83 -8.09
N LYS A 184 33.01 -36.83 -7.38
CA LYS A 184 32.34 -37.49 -6.25
C LYS A 184 33.29 -37.40 -5.05
N LYS A 185 32.77 -36.86 -3.95
CA LYS A 185 33.37 -36.73 -2.61
C LYS A 185 34.27 -35.50 -2.36
N LYS A 186 33.64 -34.35 -2.14
CA LYS A 186 34.15 -33.26 -1.28
C LYS A 186 33.02 -32.66 -0.43
N ALA A 187 32.09 -33.50 0.02
CA ALA A 187 31.05 -33.17 1.00
C ALA A 187 31.25 -33.90 2.34
N GLN A 188 32.46 -34.42 2.61
CA GLN A 188 32.79 -35.13 3.84
C GLN A 188 34.01 -34.52 4.55
N GLU A 189 34.23 -33.21 4.41
CA GLU A 189 35.22 -32.48 5.21
C GLU A 189 34.63 -31.33 6.04
N VAL A 190 33.34 -30.99 5.86
CA VAL A 190 32.67 -29.98 6.70
C VAL A 190 31.85 -30.63 7.83
N LEU A 191 31.51 -31.92 7.73
CA LEU A 191 30.75 -32.63 8.77
C LEU A 191 31.62 -33.20 9.91
N ILE A 192 32.95 -33.20 9.77
CA ILE A 192 33.85 -33.83 10.77
C ILE A 192 34.26 -32.82 11.87
N TRP A 193 34.07 -31.51 11.68
CA TRP A 193 34.41 -30.52 12.71
C TRP A 193 33.39 -30.38 13.84
N TYR A 194 32.15 -30.87 13.66
CA TYR A 194 31.11 -30.75 14.68
C TYR A 194 30.93 -32.00 15.56
N THR A 195 31.61 -33.11 15.25
CA THR A 195 31.51 -34.35 16.04
C THR A 195 32.67 -34.58 17.00
N GLU A 196 33.73 -33.77 16.97
CA GLU A 196 34.82 -33.85 17.95
C GLU A 196 34.64 -32.97 19.19
N GLU A 197 33.63 -32.09 19.27
CA GLU A 197 33.34 -31.36 20.52
C GLU A 197 32.31 -32.06 21.44
N SER A 198 31.84 -33.27 21.10
CA SER A 198 30.94 -34.06 21.96
C SER A 198 31.61 -35.27 22.64
N LEU A 199 32.94 -35.37 22.59
CA LEU A 199 33.67 -36.50 23.20
C LEU A 199 34.86 -36.05 24.07
N MET A 200 34.75 -34.88 24.67
CA MET A 200 35.54 -34.47 25.83
C MET A 200 34.63 -33.78 26.85
N SER A 201 33.81 -34.59 27.53
CA SER A 201 33.38 -34.35 28.90
C SER A 201 33.36 -35.67 29.67
#